data_AF-A0AAD8T570-F1
#
_entry.id   AF-A0AAD8T570-F1
#
_cell.length_a   1.000
_cell.length_b   1.000
_cell.length_c   1.000
_cell.angle_alpha   90.00
_cell.angle_beta   90.00
_cell.angle_gamma   90.00
#
_symmetry.space_group_name_H-M   'P 1'
#
loop_
_entity.id
_entity.type
_entity.pdbx_description
1 polymer ?
#
loop_
_entity_poly.entity_id
_entity_poly.type
_entity_poly.pdbx_seq_one_letter_code
_entity_poly.pdbx_strand_id
1 'polypeptide(L)'
;MAATGISQLRSRGTAIGVSRPQPDVNFTVGVVGAVWCKNCRYAGYVPSKNVAPLPNAAALLRCRRGKQELSKWGTTDARGYFMIQTAEQVVPFASKDCVVYVPSSPRRATCGVAVMPRRNKGSPLRFRDYVTRPDGLQAVYTAGNFIFGPRDPRKC
;
A
#
# COMPACT_ATOMS: atom_id res chain seq x y z
N MET A 1 -2.75 16.08 61.93
CA MET A 1 -3.28 16.65 60.67
C MET A 1 -2.71 15.85 59.53
N ALA A 2 -3.60 15.23 58.75
CA ALA A 2 -3.27 14.34 57.65
C ALA A 2 -2.86 15.13 56.40
N ALA A 3 -1.94 14.58 55.61
CA ALA A 3 -1.71 14.96 54.21
C ALA A 3 -1.47 13.69 53.38
N THR A 4 -2.58 13.14 52.90
CA THR A 4 -2.67 12.14 51.82
C THR A 4 -2.35 12.85 50.50
N GLY A 5 -1.55 12.26 49.58
CA GLY A 5 -1.34 12.95 48.31
C GLY A 5 -0.43 12.33 47.25
N ILE A 6 -0.86 11.20 46.67
CA ILE A 6 -0.69 10.80 45.25
C ILE A 6 0.75 10.76 44.68
N SER A 7 1.30 9.55 44.66
CA SER A 7 2.40 9.13 43.80
C SER A 7 2.00 9.31 42.33
N GLN A 8 2.52 10.36 41.68
CA GLN A 8 2.41 10.54 40.23
C GLN A 8 3.43 9.61 39.55
N LEU A 9 2.99 8.38 39.27
CA LEU A 9 3.66 7.47 38.37
C LEU A 9 3.79 8.16 37.01
N ARG A 10 4.95 8.76 36.72
CA ARG A 10 5.29 9.23 35.37
C ARG A 10 5.37 8.00 34.49
N SER A 11 4.24 7.65 33.89
CA SER A 11 4.14 6.67 32.83
C SER A 11 5.09 7.12 31.72
N ARG A 12 6.26 6.45 31.66
CA ARG A 12 7.13 6.50 30.50
C ARG A 12 6.37 5.81 29.38
N GLY A 13 5.57 6.58 28.66
CA GLY A 13 5.10 6.19 27.34
C GLY A 13 6.33 6.08 26.44
N THR A 14 6.93 4.90 26.43
CA THR A 14 7.98 4.56 25.47
C THR A 14 7.28 4.52 24.11
N ALA A 15 7.31 5.64 23.40
CA ALA A 15 7.10 5.64 21.96
C ALA A 15 8.23 4.77 21.40
N ILE A 16 7.95 3.47 21.21
CA ILE A 16 8.90 2.57 20.56
C ILE A 16 8.94 3.04 19.10
N GLY A 17 9.93 3.88 18.81
CA GLY A 17 10.32 4.26 17.46
C GLY A 17 10.88 3.04 16.75
N VAL A 18 10.02 2.11 16.34
CA VAL A 18 10.42 0.98 15.50
C VAL A 18 10.48 1.50 14.07
N SER A 19 11.61 2.10 13.72
CA SER A 19 11.89 2.64 12.39
C SER A 19 12.21 1.55 11.35
N ARG A 20 12.28 0.27 11.76
CA ARG A 20 12.61 -0.85 10.90
C ARG A 20 12.01 -2.17 11.43
N PRO A 21 11.52 -3.08 10.56
CA PRO A 21 11.17 -4.45 10.94
C PRO A 21 12.23 -5.07 11.81
N GLN A 22 11.89 -5.28 13.08
CA GLN A 22 12.69 -6.11 13.96
C GLN A 22 12.67 -7.53 13.39
N PRO A 23 13.84 -8.19 13.27
CA PRO A 23 13.96 -9.47 12.57
C PRO A 23 13.29 -10.64 13.30
N ASP A 24 12.95 -10.51 14.59
CA ASP A 24 12.60 -11.66 15.45
C ASP A 24 11.13 -11.71 15.88
N VAL A 25 10.22 -11.26 15.02
CA VAL A 25 8.81 -11.16 15.34
C VAL A 25 7.98 -11.63 14.15
N ASN A 26 7.11 -12.61 14.41
CA ASN A 26 6.24 -13.21 13.40
C ASN A 26 5.25 -12.17 12.89
N PHE A 27 5.38 -11.76 11.63
CA PHE A 27 4.52 -10.72 11.04
C PHE A 27 3.89 -11.15 9.72
N THR A 28 2.62 -10.81 9.56
CA THR A 28 1.97 -10.74 8.25
C THR A 28 2.32 -9.42 7.57
N VAL A 29 2.18 -9.36 6.25
CA VAL A 29 2.44 -8.14 5.48
C VAL A 29 1.11 -7.60 4.95
N GLY A 30 0.82 -6.35 5.34
CA GLY A 30 -0.21 -5.55 4.71
C GLY A 30 0.42 -4.65 3.66
N VAL A 31 -0.12 -4.63 2.44
CA VAL A 31 0.33 -3.70 1.39
C VAL A 31 -0.82 -2.81 0.97
N VAL A 32 -0.60 -1.49 1.01
CA VAL A 32 -1.56 -0.49 0.58
C VAL A 32 -1.05 0.30 -0.61
N GLY A 33 -1.95 0.76 -1.46
CA GLY A 33 -1.63 1.67 -2.55
C GLY A 33 -2.89 2.24 -3.17
N ALA A 34 -2.71 3.05 -4.20
CA ALA A 34 -3.83 3.66 -4.91
C ALA A 34 -3.63 3.62 -6.42
N VAL A 35 -4.73 3.52 -7.15
CA VAL A 35 -4.76 3.53 -8.61
C VAL A 35 -5.64 4.69 -9.07
N TRP A 36 -5.07 5.49 -9.96
CA TRP A 36 -5.62 6.74 -10.42
C TRP A 36 -5.69 6.78 -11.93
N CYS A 37 -6.63 7.56 -12.43
CA CYS A 37 -6.67 7.99 -13.80
C CYS A 37 -6.37 9.48 -13.88
N LYS A 38 -5.40 9.87 -14.70
CA LYS A 38 -5.24 11.24 -15.18
C LYS A 38 -6.29 11.52 -16.26
N ASN A 39 -7.57 11.50 -15.83
CA ASN A 39 -8.74 11.86 -16.62
C ASN A 39 -9.70 12.73 -15.77
N CYS A 40 -10.07 13.92 -16.21
CA CYS A 40 -10.89 14.89 -15.49
C CYS A 40 -12.39 14.64 -15.60
N ARG A 41 -12.80 13.76 -16.51
CA ARG A 41 -14.21 13.45 -16.78
C ARG A 41 -14.76 12.35 -15.87
N TYR A 42 -13.96 11.82 -14.96
CA TYR A 42 -14.37 10.75 -14.07
C TYR A 42 -14.85 11.27 -12.72
N ALA A 43 -15.86 10.57 -12.17
CA ALA A 43 -16.40 10.87 -10.86
C ALA A 43 -15.29 10.83 -9.79
N GLY A 44 -15.35 11.77 -8.85
CA GLY A 44 -14.32 11.90 -7.81
C GLY A 44 -13.00 12.48 -8.30
N TYR A 45 -12.97 13.13 -9.47
CA TYR A 45 -11.81 13.88 -9.94
C TYR A 45 -11.35 14.91 -8.89
N VAL A 46 -10.05 14.94 -8.64
CA VAL A 46 -9.38 15.80 -7.68
C VAL A 46 -8.53 16.81 -8.46
N PRO A 47 -9.00 18.07 -8.64
CA PRO A 47 -8.30 19.07 -9.45
C PRO A 47 -6.86 19.34 -9.00
N SER A 48 -6.62 19.38 -7.68
CA SER A 48 -5.29 19.63 -7.12
C SER A 48 -4.26 18.55 -7.44
N LYS A 49 -4.70 17.34 -7.81
CA LYS A 49 -3.84 16.21 -8.18
C LYS A 49 -3.97 15.84 -9.65
N ASN A 50 -4.88 16.48 -10.39
CA ASN A 50 -5.25 16.16 -11.77
C ASN A 50 -5.47 14.66 -11.99
N VAL A 51 -6.21 14.02 -11.09
CA VAL A 51 -6.54 12.60 -11.18
C VAL A 51 -7.92 12.29 -10.62
N ALA A 52 -8.53 11.21 -11.11
CA ALA A 52 -9.72 10.59 -10.56
C ALA A 52 -9.42 9.16 -10.08
N PRO A 53 -10.14 8.64 -9.08
CA PRO A 53 -9.96 7.27 -8.60
C PRO A 53 -10.31 6.23 -9.68
N LEU A 54 -9.54 5.15 -9.73
CA LEU A 54 -9.88 3.97 -10.54
C LEU A 54 -10.33 2.82 -9.63
N PRO A 55 -11.66 2.61 -9.47
CA PRO A 55 -12.17 1.44 -8.77
C PRO A 55 -12.01 0.16 -9.60
N ASN A 56 -12.00 -1.00 -8.94
CA ASN A 56 -11.91 -2.32 -9.56
C ASN A 56 -10.62 -2.57 -10.38
N ALA A 57 -9.55 -1.80 -10.13
CA ALA A 57 -8.24 -2.05 -10.70
C ALA A 57 -7.55 -3.18 -9.93
N ALA A 58 -7.06 -4.19 -10.64
CA ALA A 58 -6.34 -5.32 -10.05
C ALA A 58 -4.89 -4.94 -9.72
N ALA A 59 -4.49 -5.16 -8.47
CA ALA A 59 -3.13 -5.00 -7.98
C ALA A 59 -2.54 -6.36 -7.59
N LEU A 60 -1.34 -6.66 -8.08
CA LEU A 60 -0.62 -7.91 -7.82
C LEU A 60 0.62 -7.60 -6.97
N LEU A 61 0.64 -8.09 -5.74
CA LEU A 61 1.86 -8.22 -4.97
C LEU A 61 2.60 -9.46 -5.45
N ARG A 62 3.85 -9.29 -5.88
CA ARG A 62 4.75 -10.40 -6.24
C ARG A 62 6.04 -10.29 -5.44
N CYS A 63 6.39 -11.35 -4.72
CA CYS A 63 7.67 -11.45 -4.00
C CYS A 63 8.49 -12.60 -4.57
N ARG A 64 9.79 -12.39 -4.77
CA ARG A 64 10.69 -13.43 -5.31
C ARG A 64 12.07 -13.38 -4.65
N ARG A 65 12.54 -14.53 -4.16
CA ARG A 65 13.86 -14.73 -3.58
C ARG A 65 14.37 -16.11 -3.99
N GLY A 66 15.39 -16.14 -4.86
CA GLY A 66 15.88 -17.40 -5.43
C GLY A 66 14.77 -18.17 -6.17
N LYS A 67 14.48 -19.39 -5.71
CA LYS A 67 13.41 -20.26 -6.25
C LYS A 67 12.05 -20.03 -5.59
N GLN A 68 11.99 -19.27 -4.50
CA GLN A 68 10.74 -18.99 -3.79
C GLN A 68 10.01 -17.83 -4.46
N GLU A 69 8.70 -17.99 -4.67
CA GLU A 69 7.83 -16.95 -5.23
C GLU A 69 6.49 -16.94 -4.50
N LEU A 70 5.97 -15.73 -4.25
CA LEU A 70 4.63 -15.50 -3.72
C LEU A 70 3.91 -14.50 -4.62
N SER A 71 2.65 -14.78 -4.93
CA SER A 71 1.76 -13.87 -5.64
C SER A 71 0.43 -13.74 -4.89
N LYS A 72 0.00 -12.51 -4.63
CA LYS A 72 -1.32 -12.22 -4.04
C LYS A 72 -1.96 -11.03 -4.73
N TRP A 73 -3.25 -11.18 -5.04
CA TRP A 73 -4.04 -10.14 -5.68
C TRP A 73 -4.83 -9.34 -4.65
N GLY A 74 -5.04 -8.07 -4.99
CA GLY A 74 -6.05 -7.20 -4.39
C GLY A 74 -6.70 -6.37 -5.48
N THR A 75 -7.74 -5.64 -5.08
CA THR A 75 -8.55 -4.82 -5.98
C THR A 75 -8.80 -3.47 -5.32
N THR A 76 -8.83 -2.40 -6.12
CA THR A 76 -9.16 -1.08 -5.59
C THR A 76 -10.64 -0.94 -5.23
N ASP A 77 -10.89 -0.25 -4.12
CA ASP A 77 -12.19 0.18 -3.66
C ASP A 77 -12.77 1.32 -4.53
N ALA A 78 -13.98 1.78 -4.19
CA ALA A 78 -14.65 2.89 -4.87
C ALA A 78 -13.83 4.19 -4.92
N ARG A 79 -12.87 4.36 -3.99
CA ARG A 79 -12.01 5.54 -3.86
C ARG A 79 -10.64 5.33 -4.51
N GLY A 80 -10.44 4.20 -5.20
CA GLY A 80 -9.20 3.89 -5.92
C GLY A 80 -8.09 3.32 -5.02
N TYR A 81 -8.35 2.99 -3.76
CA TYR A 81 -7.35 2.42 -2.85
C TYR A 81 -7.45 0.90 -2.80
N PHE A 82 -6.32 0.20 -2.76
CA PHE A 82 -6.29 -1.24 -2.52
C PHE A 82 -5.53 -1.57 -1.24
N MET A 83 -5.91 -2.70 -0.63
CA MET A 83 -5.16 -3.34 0.43
C MET A 83 -5.00 -4.83 0.11
N ILE A 84 -3.77 -5.34 0.16
CA ILE A 84 -3.44 -6.75 0.00
C ILE A 84 -2.97 -7.24 1.36
N GLN A 85 -3.58 -8.30 1.88
CA GLN A 85 -3.19 -8.96 3.12
C GLN A 85 -2.64 -10.35 2.81
N THR A 86 -1.50 -10.69 3.38
CA THR A 86 -0.96 -12.05 3.34
C THR A 86 -1.40 -12.79 4.60
N ALA A 87 -2.18 -13.87 4.44
CA ALA A 87 -2.61 -14.71 5.57
C ALA A 87 -1.47 -15.53 6.19
N GLU A 88 -0.46 -15.85 5.38
CA GLU A 88 0.73 -16.58 5.82
C GLU A 88 1.82 -15.59 6.22
N GLN A 89 2.56 -15.93 7.27
CA GLN A 89 3.78 -15.24 7.63
C GLN A 89 4.68 -15.20 6.40
N VAL A 90 5.14 -14.01 6.01
CA VAL A 90 5.94 -13.83 4.78
C VAL A 90 7.41 -14.10 5.09
N VAL A 91 7.67 -15.14 5.89
CA VAL A 91 8.94 -15.45 6.56
C VAL A 91 10.15 -15.48 5.62
N PRO A 92 10.05 -15.93 4.34
CA PRO A 92 11.23 -15.90 3.48
C PRO A 92 11.49 -14.58 2.75
N PHE A 93 10.57 -13.61 2.70
CA PHE A 93 10.71 -12.41 1.87
C PHE A 93 10.92 -11.14 2.69
N ALA A 94 11.95 -10.38 2.35
CA ALA A 94 12.08 -9.00 2.81
C ALA A 94 11.26 -8.07 1.90
N SER A 95 10.91 -6.88 2.37
CA SER A 95 10.16 -5.90 1.57
C SER A 95 10.80 -5.58 0.22
N LYS A 96 12.14 -5.60 0.14
CA LYS A 96 12.93 -5.40 -1.09
C LYS A 96 12.75 -6.52 -2.13
N ASP A 97 12.34 -7.71 -1.69
CA ASP A 97 12.09 -8.86 -2.56
C ASP A 97 10.70 -8.79 -3.19
N CYS A 98 9.88 -7.82 -2.77
CA CYS A 98 8.48 -7.66 -3.13
C CYS A 98 8.25 -6.39 -3.97
N VAL A 99 7.43 -6.55 -5.00
CA VAL A 99 7.04 -5.48 -5.93
C VAL A 99 5.54 -5.59 -6.20
N VAL A 100 4.84 -4.46 -6.23
CA VAL A 100 3.44 -4.42 -6.64
C VAL A 100 3.32 -4.00 -8.09
N TYR A 101 2.48 -4.70 -8.84
CA TYR A 101 2.13 -4.39 -10.21
C TYR A 101 0.65 -4.07 -10.30
N VAL A 102 0.30 -3.09 -11.13
CA VAL A 102 -1.07 -2.89 -11.59
C VAL A 102 -1.04 -3.10 -13.09
N PRO A 103 -1.36 -4.32 -13.58
CA PRO A 103 -1.08 -4.70 -14.98
C PRO A 103 -1.85 -3.87 -16.00
N SER A 104 -3.06 -3.45 -15.65
CA SER A 104 -3.95 -2.71 -16.54
C SER A 104 -4.99 -1.92 -15.78
N SER A 105 -5.40 -0.80 -16.36
CA SER A 105 -6.61 -0.10 -15.96
C SER A 105 -7.87 -0.88 -16.37
N PRO A 106 -8.93 -0.88 -15.53
CA PRO A 106 -10.24 -1.41 -15.91
C PRO A 106 -10.91 -0.59 -17.02
N ARG A 107 -10.45 0.64 -17.28
CA ARG A 107 -10.98 1.54 -18.32
C ARG A 107 -9.99 1.66 -19.48
N ARG A 108 -9.70 0.55 -20.17
CA ARG A 108 -8.62 0.48 -21.17
C ARG A 108 -8.74 1.46 -22.33
N ALA A 109 -9.95 1.78 -22.78
CA ALA A 109 -10.18 2.66 -23.92
C ALA A 109 -9.86 4.14 -23.63
N THR A 110 -10.20 4.61 -22.43
CA THR A 110 -10.13 6.03 -22.06
C THR A 110 -9.03 6.33 -21.04
N CYS A 111 -8.56 5.32 -20.32
CA CYS A 111 -7.52 5.43 -19.31
C CYS A 111 -6.62 4.19 -19.28
N GLY A 112 -6.15 3.72 -20.44
CA GLY A 112 -5.39 2.47 -20.56
C GLY A 112 -3.86 2.63 -20.54
N VAL A 113 -3.33 3.84 -20.63
CA VAL A 113 -1.89 4.08 -20.76
C VAL A 113 -1.26 4.20 -19.37
N ALA A 114 -0.33 3.33 -19.02
CA ALA A 114 0.40 3.43 -17.76
C ALA A 114 1.35 4.64 -17.78
N VAL A 115 1.07 5.64 -16.95
CA VAL A 115 1.87 6.86 -16.79
C VAL A 115 2.94 6.65 -15.72
N MET A 116 2.56 6.10 -14.57
CA MET A 116 3.45 5.85 -13.45
C MET A 116 2.94 4.69 -12.59
N PRO A 117 3.78 3.74 -12.18
CA PRO A 117 5.02 3.38 -12.85
C PRO A 117 4.78 3.07 -14.34
N ARG A 118 5.82 3.17 -15.17
CA ARG A 118 5.71 2.84 -16.59
C ARG A 118 5.26 1.40 -16.78
N ARG A 119 4.71 1.08 -17.96
CA ARG A 119 4.26 -0.28 -18.30
C ARG A 119 5.34 -1.33 -17.95
N ASN A 120 4.90 -2.44 -17.36
CA ASN A 120 5.75 -3.55 -16.91
C ASN A 120 6.76 -3.20 -15.80
N LYS A 121 6.76 -1.96 -15.28
CA LYS A 121 7.45 -1.62 -14.05
C LYS A 121 6.45 -1.71 -12.89
N GLY A 122 6.86 -2.39 -11.83
CA GLY A 122 6.12 -2.38 -10.58
C GLY A 122 6.66 -1.34 -9.62
N SER A 123 5.99 -1.19 -8.48
CA SER A 123 6.38 -0.28 -7.41
C SER A 123 6.97 -1.08 -6.24
N PRO A 124 8.20 -0.75 -5.78
CA PRO A 124 8.78 -1.39 -4.62
C PRO A 124 8.03 -1.02 -3.34
N LEU A 125 8.05 -1.92 -2.35
CA LEU A 125 7.42 -1.66 -1.07
C LEU A 125 8.24 -0.70 -0.21
N ARG A 126 7.56 0.27 0.40
CA ARG A 126 8.14 1.17 1.41
C ARG A 126 7.45 0.96 2.73
N PHE A 127 8.21 0.79 3.81
CA PHE A 127 7.64 0.67 5.14
C PHE A 127 6.81 1.91 5.45
N ARG A 128 5.64 1.70 6.03
CA ARG A 128 4.74 2.77 6.45
C ARG A 128 4.66 2.77 7.97
N ASP A 129 3.96 1.79 8.53
CA ASP A 129 3.62 1.73 9.94
C ASP A 129 3.51 0.27 10.43
N TYR A 130 3.49 0.07 11.75
CA TYR A 130 2.97 -1.16 12.36
C TYR A 130 1.52 -0.96 12.77
N VAL A 131 0.71 -2.00 12.59
CA VAL A 131 -0.67 -2.03 13.08
C VAL A 131 -0.88 -3.27 13.94
N THR A 132 -1.48 -3.09 15.11
CA THR A 132 -1.90 -4.20 15.95
C THR A 132 -3.18 -4.80 15.40
N ARG A 133 -3.20 -6.12 15.22
CA ARG A 133 -4.36 -6.91 14.81
C ARG A 133 -4.64 -8.00 15.85
N PRO A 134 -5.83 -8.62 15.83
CA PRO A 134 -6.16 -9.71 16.76
C PRO A 134 -5.17 -10.89 16.71
N ASP A 135 -4.55 -11.13 15.55
CA ASP A 135 -3.58 -12.20 15.28
C ASP A 135 -2.11 -11.78 15.52
N GLY A 136 -1.87 -10.55 15.99
CA GLY A 136 -0.55 -10.01 16.29
C GLY A 136 -0.25 -8.68 15.61
N LEU A 137 1.02 -8.29 15.61
CA LEU A 137 1.45 -7.07 14.93
C LEU A 137 1.59 -7.34 13.42
N GLN A 138 1.16 -6.40 12.58
CA GLN A 138 1.33 -6.45 11.14
C GLN A 138 2.16 -5.26 10.68
N ALA A 139 3.18 -5.52 9.85
CA ALA A 139 3.89 -4.47 9.14
C ALA A 139 3.08 -4.04 7.90
N VAL A 140 2.77 -2.75 7.82
CA VAL A 140 2.10 -2.15 6.66
C VAL A 140 3.12 -1.45 5.78
N TYR A 141 3.10 -1.80 4.50
CA TYR A 141 3.91 -1.20 3.47
C TYR A 141 3.04 -0.44 2.48
N THR A 142 3.58 0.62 1.90
CA THR A 142 2.96 1.29 0.77
C THR A 142 3.66 0.97 -0.54
N ALA A 143 2.87 0.71 -1.57
CA ALA A 143 3.31 0.67 -2.97
C ALA A 143 3.13 2.03 -3.67
N GLY A 144 2.67 3.06 -2.96
CA GLY A 144 2.43 4.39 -3.53
C GLY A 144 1.28 4.42 -4.55
N ASN A 145 1.42 5.30 -5.54
CA ASN A 145 0.41 5.59 -6.54
C ASN A 145 0.74 4.91 -7.87
N PHE A 146 -0.30 4.34 -8.49
CA PHE A 146 -0.32 3.90 -9.87
C PHE A 146 -1.23 4.84 -10.65
N ILE A 147 -0.77 5.40 -11.75
CA ILE A 147 -1.45 6.40 -12.56
C ILE A 147 -1.53 5.86 -13.98
N PHE A 148 -2.75 5.77 -14.48
CA PHE A 148 -3.05 5.58 -15.88
C PHE A 148 -3.53 6.89 -16.49
N GLY A 149 -3.50 6.99 -17.82
CA GLY A 149 -4.01 8.13 -18.55
C GLY A 149 -4.58 7.73 -19.92
N PRO A 150 -5.19 8.68 -20.62
CA PRO A 150 -5.61 8.51 -22.00
C PRO A 150 -4.40 8.38 -22.94
N ARG A 151 -4.66 7.86 -24.15
CA ARG A 151 -3.65 7.81 -25.22
C ARG A 151 -3.16 9.19 -25.64
N ASP A 152 -4.09 10.13 -25.74
CA ASP A 152 -3.79 11.53 -25.97
C ASP A 152 -3.66 12.22 -24.60
N PRO A 153 -2.44 12.61 -24.18
CA PRO A 153 -2.22 13.22 -22.86
C PRO A 153 -2.84 14.63 -22.74
N ARG A 154 -3.29 15.23 -23.84
CA ARG A 154 -4.05 16.49 -23.85
C ARG A 154 -5.52 16.27 -23.53
N LYS A 155 -6.04 15.04 -23.72
CA LYS A 155 -7.37 14.69 -23.25
C LYS A 155 -7.31 14.64 -21.74
N CYS A 156 -8.03 15.57 -21.13
CA CYS A 156 -7.99 15.74 -19.70
C CYS A 156 -8.59 14.55 -18.98
#